data_AF-A0AA46SME5-F1
#
_entry.id   AF-A0AA46SME5-F1
#
_cell.length_a   1.000
_cell.length_b   1.000
_cell.length_c   1.000
_cell.angle_alpha   90.00
_cell.angle_beta   90.00
_cell.angle_gamma   90.00
#
_symmetry.space_group_name_H-M   'P 1'
#
loop_
_entity.id
_entity.type
_entity.pdbx_description
1 polymer ?
#
loop_
_entity_poly.entity_id
_entity_poly.type
_entity_poly.pdbx_seq_one_letter_code
_entity_poly.pdbx_strand_id
1 'polypeptide(L)'
;MELNKVIETDENPKMIEIYLEQAWQSAFCYALAVEEPKHEWQGAKLLMTIIAGNDSTLQAMKAAVDTGSGGLSFGQGKKDLTDYKFSQEFRMYSDKGKYSKFPITINQNRKAVAIVHDELLGNGDYILSFDADPGEGLRQILGGGKYGLNILPEWKDIILNEFLRRGCIEEFKFYYDSALFPDGFSIYKLNFSEETGEQEADDIISGMISSGMLKFPKTGTGQAVESIEDLTQYMTTFMDDMVTKVSNKVIPGHDPMTDSIHPQISTYKRELFPVQSHVTTAIAKVLKKQKVALIQGEMSTGKSTMMTAIPDVVAAMSNKKGYFACLMCPPSLTKKWPEEIKEILPHADVRVIERTEQLIEFHRKWTSQGRPKPLKPTFFVISFTTMRGDCAMVPAVRFDYKKTVLQSESNSLPYRFGYYCPSCGNAHQVIESTAVETNEDGEEEEVQNKRTMDEDEFGTSRRLHNSKNPANAFCSECGESLWTKKVPTRYQSIKDWFKYERQIEHALKQNQPLVQQIQLSQPEIPKKVGNPRRIASIEYIRRKMRWFFDITICDEIHMLKSGMSAQGNSLGSLAAASKKLIGGTGTLFGGKVRP
;
A
#
# COMPACT_ATOMS: atom_id res chain seq x y z
N MET A 1 49.29 -36.10 -5.27
CA MET A 1 49.12 -37.44 -5.88
C MET A 1 49.16 -37.29 -7.39
N GLU A 2 50.01 -38.04 -8.11
CA GLU A 2 50.00 -37.99 -9.59
C GLU A 2 48.97 -38.99 -10.13
N LEU A 3 47.77 -38.50 -10.45
CA LEU A 3 46.64 -39.33 -10.93
C LEU A 3 46.84 -39.89 -12.35
N ASN A 4 47.81 -39.37 -13.12
CA ASN A 4 48.05 -39.68 -14.54
C ASN A 4 49.37 -40.44 -14.81
N LYS A 5 49.90 -41.20 -13.84
CA LYS A 5 51.23 -41.85 -13.98
C LYS A 5 51.38 -42.85 -15.14
N VAL A 6 50.27 -43.38 -15.67
CA VAL A 6 50.26 -44.43 -16.69
C VAL A 6 49.24 -44.05 -17.74
N ILE A 7 49.63 -44.12 -19.02
CA ILE A 7 48.76 -43.83 -20.16
C ILE A 7 47.63 -44.86 -20.20
N GLU A 8 46.39 -44.38 -20.17
CA GLU A 8 45.20 -45.22 -20.25
C GLU A 8 45.10 -45.88 -21.63
N THR A 9 44.81 -47.18 -21.64
CA THR A 9 44.52 -47.95 -22.84
C THR A 9 43.34 -48.86 -22.56
N ASP A 10 42.71 -49.43 -23.61
CA ASP A 10 41.64 -50.42 -23.46
C ASP A 10 42.05 -51.66 -22.63
N GLU A 11 43.36 -51.89 -22.45
CA GLU A 11 43.88 -53.00 -21.64
C GLU A 11 44.09 -52.62 -20.17
N ASN A 12 44.18 -51.32 -19.86
CA ASN A 12 44.39 -50.78 -18.52
C ASN A 12 43.48 -49.57 -18.19
N PRO A 13 42.14 -49.72 -18.23
CA PRO A 13 41.22 -48.63 -17.92
C PRO A 13 41.29 -48.22 -16.45
N LYS A 14 40.98 -46.95 -16.17
CA LYS A 14 40.83 -46.48 -14.79
C LYS A 14 39.51 -46.97 -14.18
N MET A 15 39.59 -47.48 -12.96
CA MET A 15 38.44 -48.08 -12.27
C MET A 15 38.37 -47.65 -10.80
N ILE A 16 37.17 -47.72 -10.24
CA ILE A 16 36.92 -47.65 -8.81
C ILE A 16 36.43 -49.02 -8.36
N GLU A 17 36.91 -49.48 -7.21
CA GLU A 17 36.50 -50.73 -6.58
C GLU A 17 36.01 -50.47 -5.15
N ILE A 18 34.98 -51.20 -4.75
CA ILE A 18 34.48 -51.19 -3.38
C ILE A 18 34.16 -52.60 -2.89
N TYR A 19 34.42 -52.82 -1.60
CA TYR A 19 34.00 -54.03 -0.88
C TYR A 19 32.71 -53.79 -0.10
N LEU A 20 31.62 -54.45 -0.49
CA LEU A 20 30.30 -54.39 0.15
C LEU A 20 29.73 -55.81 0.23
N GLU A 21 29.06 -56.15 1.34
CA GLU A 21 28.32 -57.41 1.50
C GLU A 21 29.11 -58.69 1.13
N GLN A 22 30.42 -58.73 1.46
CA GLN A 22 31.33 -59.85 1.17
C GLN A 22 31.68 -60.05 -0.32
N ALA A 23 31.41 -59.07 -1.19
CA ALA A 23 31.79 -59.09 -2.60
C ALA A 23 32.50 -57.80 -3.04
N TRP A 24 33.45 -57.93 -3.96
CA TRP A 24 34.08 -56.80 -4.64
C TRP A 24 33.23 -56.36 -5.83
N GLN A 25 33.02 -55.05 -5.95
CA GLN A 25 32.26 -54.42 -7.03
C GLN A 25 33.16 -53.37 -7.69
N SER A 26 33.36 -53.48 -9.01
CA SER A 26 34.23 -52.58 -9.78
C SER A 26 33.46 -51.86 -10.90
N ALA A 27 33.75 -50.58 -11.10
CA ALA A 27 33.17 -49.76 -12.15
C ALA A 27 34.25 -48.93 -12.85
N PHE A 28 34.02 -48.61 -14.12
CA PHE A 28 34.90 -47.72 -14.88
C PHE A 28 34.78 -46.29 -14.34
N CYS A 29 35.90 -45.59 -14.27
CA CYS A 29 35.99 -44.22 -13.79
C CYS A 29 36.44 -43.30 -14.91
N TYR A 30 35.63 -42.31 -15.24
CA TYR A 30 35.89 -41.34 -16.32
C TYR A 30 36.27 -39.96 -15.80
N ALA A 31 36.02 -39.69 -14.52
CA ALA A 31 36.58 -38.54 -13.83
C ALA A 31 36.68 -38.84 -12.34
N LEU A 32 37.74 -38.34 -11.69
CA LEU A 32 37.95 -38.44 -10.26
C LEU A 32 38.68 -37.20 -9.74
N ALA A 33 38.03 -36.48 -8.84
CA ALA A 33 38.62 -35.43 -8.02
C ALA A 33 38.62 -35.87 -6.55
N VAL A 34 39.80 -35.80 -5.92
CA VAL A 34 40.00 -36.18 -4.52
C VAL A 34 40.82 -35.14 -3.78
N GLU A 35 40.43 -34.83 -2.55
CA GLU A 35 41.26 -34.01 -1.66
C GLU A 35 42.33 -34.88 -1.01
N GLU A 36 43.57 -34.40 -1.00
CA GLU A 36 44.68 -35.13 -0.41
C GLU A 36 44.46 -35.38 1.09
N PRO A 37 44.87 -36.55 1.60
CA PRO A 37 44.66 -36.88 3.00
C PRO A 37 45.45 -35.93 3.91
N LYS A 38 44.77 -35.35 4.91
CA LYS A 38 45.41 -34.47 5.93
C LYS A 38 46.38 -35.24 6.84
N HIS A 39 46.21 -36.56 6.95
CA HIS A 39 47.04 -37.43 7.76
C HIS A 39 47.38 -38.73 7.01
N GLU A 40 48.58 -39.28 7.22
CA GLU A 40 49.07 -40.49 6.51
C GLU A 40 48.20 -41.75 6.72
N TRP A 41 47.44 -41.81 7.81
CA TRP A 41 46.54 -42.93 8.12
C TRP A 41 45.14 -42.79 7.51
N GLN A 42 44.84 -41.64 6.89
CA GLN A 42 43.55 -41.35 6.27
C GLN A 42 43.63 -41.57 4.75
N GLY A 43 42.57 -42.11 4.15
CA GLY A 43 42.43 -42.16 2.69
C GLY A 43 42.13 -40.77 2.11
N ALA A 44 42.23 -40.60 0.79
CA ALA A 44 41.86 -39.34 0.14
C ALA A 44 40.33 -39.11 0.22
N LYS A 45 39.88 -37.86 0.43
CA LYS A 45 38.45 -37.54 0.47
C LYS A 45 37.91 -37.49 -0.96
N LEU A 46 36.84 -38.22 -1.25
CA LEU A 46 36.17 -38.15 -2.55
C LEU A 46 35.45 -36.79 -2.68
N LEU A 47 35.83 -35.97 -3.66
CA LEU A 47 35.12 -34.73 -4.00
C LEU A 47 34.16 -34.98 -5.17
N MET A 48 34.61 -35.68 -6.21
CA MET A 48 33.79 -35.98 -7.36
C MET A 48 34.24 -37.26 -8.04
N THR A 49 33.30 -38.06 -8.54
CA THR A 49 33.62 -39.08 -9.54
C THR A 49 32.52 -39.26 -10.57
N ILE A 50 32.91 -39.65 -11.78
CA ILE A 50 32.01 -40.07 -12.85
C ILE A 50 32.29 -41.53 -13.13
N ILE A 51 31.31 -42.39 -12.86
CA ILE A 51 31.45 -43.85 -12.98
C ILE A 51 30.44 -44.44 -13.96
N ALA A 52 30.84 -45.49 -14.69
CA ALA A 52 29.91 -46.33 -15.46
C ALA A 52 30.17 -47.82 -15.22
N GLY A 53 29.10 -48.60 -15.21
CA GLY A 53 29.13 -50.04 -14.97
C GLY A 53 27.73 -50.62 -15.06
N ASN A 54 27.57 -51.87 -14.64
CA ASN A 54 26.25 -52.50 -14.57
C ASN A 54 25.37 -51.81 -13.51
N ASP A 55 24.05 -51.83 -13.71
CA ASP A 55 23.11 -51.13 -12.83
C ASP A 55 23.24 -51.55 -11.36
N SER A 56 23.47 -52.84 -11.07
CA SER A 56 23.69 -53.34 -9.70
C SER A 56 24.93 -52.73 -9.04
N THR A 57 26.05 -52.67 -9.76
CA THR A 57 27.31 -52.08 -9.31
C THR A 57 27.16 -50.58 -9.07
N LEU A 58 26.49 -49.87 -9.98
CA LEU A 58 26.25 -48.42 -9.82
C LEU A 58 25.37 -48.13 -8.60
N GLN A 59 24.35 -48.95 -8.31
CA GLN A 59 23.52 -48.80 -7.12
C GLN A 59 24.31 -49.11 -5.84
N ALA A 60 25.15 -50.14 -5.84
CA ALA A 60 26.03 -50.46 -4.72
C ALA A 60 27.01 -49.31 -4.41
N MET A 61 27.65 -48.75 -5.43
CA MET A 61 28.56 -47.61 -5.28
C MET A 61 27.84 -46.37 -4.77
N LYS A 62 26.64 -46.07 -5.28
CA LYS A 62 25.79 -44.97 -4.77
C LYS A 62 25.49 -45.14 -3.29
N ALA A 63 25.08 -46.34 -2.86
CA ALA A 63 24.74 -46.62 -1.47
C ALA A 63 25.98 -46.50 -0.55
N ALA A 64 27.14 -46.93 -1.02
CA ALA A 64 28.38 -46.80 -0.27
C ALA A 64 28.84 -45.37 -0.06
N VAL A 65 28.72 -44.53 -1.10
CA VAL A 65 29.06 -43.11 -0.96
C VAL A 65 28.13 -42.43 0.03
N ASP A 66 26.82 -42.73 0.00
CA ASP A 66 25.86 -42.14 0.94
C ASP A 66 26.10 -42.58 2.39
N THR A 67 26.54 -43.82 2.59
CA THR A 67 26.80 -44.37 3.92
C THR A 67 28.13 -43.90 4.52
N GLY A 68 28.98 -43.25 3.72
CA GLY A 68 30.29 -42.77 4.13
C GLY A 68 31.33 -43.88 4.22
N SER A 69 31.35 -44.79 3.24
CA SER A 69 32.29 -45.91 3.23
C SER A 69 33.74 -45.45 3.07
N GLY A 70 34.65 -45.97 3.91
CA GLY A 70 36.10 -45.85 3.77
C GLY A 70 36.76 -46.97 2.96
N GLY A 71 35.96 -47.81 2.31
CA GLY A 71 36.40 -48.96 1.51
C GLY A 71 36.53 -48.68 0.01
N LEU A 72 36.46 -47.41 -0.41
CA LEU A 72 36.59 -47.03 -1.82
C LEU A 72 38.07 -47.06 -2.23
N SER A 73 38.36 -47.63 -3.40
CA SER A 73 39.70 -47.73 -3.94
C SER A 73 39.74 -47.26 -5.38
N PHE A 74 40.72 -46.45 -5.74
CA PHE A 74 40.98 -46.06 -7.13
C PHE A 74 42.19 -46.80 -7.66
N GLY A 75 42.17 -47.16 -8.92
CA GLY A 75 43.28 -47.84 -9.57
C GLY A 75 43.01 -48.21 -11.02
N GLN A 76 43.68 -49.26 -11.48
CA GLN A 76 43.63 -49.73 -12.85
C GLN A 76 43.06 -51.13 -12.93
N GLY A 77 42.30 -51.41 -13.98
CA GLY A 77 41.92 -52.77 -14.34
C GLY A 77 42.94 -53.38 -15.29
N LYS A 78 43.53 -54.53 -14.96
CA LYS A 78 44.31 -55.30 -15.94
C LYS A 78 43.39 -56.28 -16.65
N LYS A 79 43.31 -56.21 -17.97
CA LYS A 79 42.46 -57.08 -18.79
C LYS A 79 42.85 -58.56 -18.63
N ASP A 80 41.91 -59.38 -18.17
CA ASP A 80 41.99 -60.85 -18.13
C ASP A 80 41.07 -61.45 -19.22
N LEU A 81 40.95 -62.78 -19.30
CA LEU A 81 40.21 -63.48 -20.36
C LEU A 81 38.72 -63.07 -20.46
N THR A 82 38.07 -62.72 -19.35
CA THR A 82 36.65 -62.33 -19.30
C THR A 82 36.38 -61.04 -18.54
N ASP A 83 37.25 -60.65 -17.61
CA ASP A 83 37.05 -59.54 -16.68
C ASP A 83 38.32 -58.71 -16.49
N TYR A 84 38.22 -57.58 -15.79
CA TYR A 84 39.38 -56.79 -15.39
C TYR A 84 39.80 -57.12 -13.95
N LYS A 85 41.06 -57.48 -13.75
CA LYS A 85 41.64 -57.64 -12.42
C LYS A 85 42.07 -56.27 -11.87
N PHE A 86 41.42 -55.82 -10.81
CA PHE A 86 41.71 -54.52 -10.20
C PHE A 86 43.08 -54.49 -9.51
N SER A 87 43.82 -53.40 -9.74
CA SER A 87 45.09 -53.08 -9.11
C SER A 87 44.94 -51.73 -8.41
N GLN A 88 44.88 -51.74 -7.09
CA GLN A 88 44.71 -50.55 -6.26
C GLN A 88 45.91 -49.59 -6.39
N GLU A 89 45.65 -48.31 -6.66
CA GLU A 89 46.64 -47.22 -6.59
C GLU A 89 46.58 -46.54 -5.21
N PHE A 90 45.39 -46.11 -4.78
CA PHE A 90 45.18 -45.51 -3.46
C PHE A 90 43.74 -45.72 -2.95
N ARG A 91 43.54 -45.52 -1.64
CA ARG A 91 42.24 -45.62 -0.97
C ARG A 91 41.62 -44.26 -0.77
N MET A 92 40.29 -44.25 -0.79
CA MET A 92 39.45 -43.09 -0.65
C MET A 92 38.36 -43.34 0.39
N TYR A 93 37.83 -42.27 0.95
CA TYR A 93 36.63 -42.31 1.77
C TYR A 93 35.61 -41.29 1.28
N SER A 94 34.36 -41.48 1.70
CA SER A 94 33.24 -40.58 1.40
C SER A 94 32.64 -40.02 2.68
N ASP A 95 32.18 -38.77 2.64
CA ASP A 95 31.39 -38.15 3.71
C ASP A 95 29.92 -38.60 3.67
N LYS A 96 29.44 -39.17 4.77
CA LYS A 96 28.06 -39.67 4.87
C LYS A 96 27.04 -38.57 4.55
N GLY A 97 26.23 -38.78 3.51
CA GLY A 97 25.07 -37.95 3.16
C GLY A 97 25.37 -36.57 2.54
N LYS A 98 26.60 -36.31 2.08
CA LYS A 98 27.01 -35.03 1.47
C LYS A 98 27.24 -35.06 -0.04
N TYR A 99 26.58 -35.98 -0.75
CA TYR A 99 26.79 -36.15 -2.18
C TYR A 99 25.48 -36.12 -2.97
N SER A 100 25.51 -35.37 -4.05
CA SER A 100 24.46 -35.30 -5.05
C SER A 100 24.84 -36.16 -6.26
N LYS A 101 23.83 -36.78 -6.88
CA LYS A 101 24.04 -37.80 -7.92
C LYS A 101 23.27 -37.44 -9.18
N PHE A 102 23.97 -37.35 -10.30
CA PHE A 102 23.38 -36.98 -11.58
C PHE A 102 23.59 -38.12 -12.58
N PRO A 103 22.52 -38.63 -13.22
CA PRO A 103 22.68 -39.55 -14.34
C PRO A 103 23.28 -38.79 -15.52
N ILE A 104 24.34 -39.33 -16.11
CA ILE A 104 24.99 -38.79 -17.31
C ILE A 104 24.92 -39.84 -18.42
N THR A 105 24.74 -39.39 -19.65
CA THR A 105 24.83 -40.26 -20.83
C THR A 105 26.15 -39.98 -21.54
N ILE A 106 27.08 -40.95 -21.48
CA ILE A 106 28.42 -40.83 -22.06
C ILE A 106 28.38 -41.06 -23.58
N ASN A 107 27.52 -41.97 -24.04
CA ASN A 107 27.24 -42.26 -25.45
C ASN A 107 25.84 -42.90 -25.54
N GLN A 108 25.27 -43.04 -26.74
CA GLN A 108 23.87 -43.49 -26.98
C GLN A 108 23.42 -44.77 -26.24
N ASN A 109 24.35 -45.61 -25.74
CA ASN A 109 24.06 -46.83 -24.98
C ASN A 109 24.82 -46.99 -23.64
N ARG A 110 25.59 -46.00 -23.15
CA ARG A 110 26.31 -46.10 -21.86
C ARG A 110 25.80 -45.07 -20.86
N LYS A 111 25.10 -45.58 -19.83
CA LYS A 111 24.68 -44.79 -18.66
C LYS A 111 25.84 -44.68 -17.69
N ALA A 112 26.15 -43.46 -17.28
CA ALA A 112 27.08 -43.14 -16.23
C ALA A 112 26.38 -42.38 -15.12
N VAL A 113 27.05 -42.26 -13.98
CA VAL A 113 26.57 -41.52 -12.83
C VAL A 113 27.70 -40.60 -12.39
N ALA A 114 27.45 -39.29 -12.39
CA ALA A 114 28.26 -38.35 -11.65
C ALA A 114 27.82 -38.34 -10.18
N ILE A 115 28.79 -38.47 -9.29
CA ILE A 115 28.65 -38.35 -7.85
C ILE A 115 29.50 -37.15 -7.46
N VAL A 116 28.88 -36.10 -6.97
CA VAL A 116 29.52 -34.81 -6.70
C VAL A 116 29.25 -34.43 -5.25
N HIS A 117 30.30 -34.08 -4.50
CA HIS A 117 30.18 -33.60 -3.14
C HIS A 117 29.48 -32.24 -3.13
N ASP A 118 28.63 -31.97 -2.13
CA ASP A 118 27.84 -30.73 -2.08
C ASP A 118 28.70 -29.45 -2.01
N GLU A 119 29.97 -29.57 -1.57
CA GLU A 119 30.98 -28.49 -1.62
C GLU A 119 31.28 -28.00 -3.05
N LEU A 120 31.05 -28.81 -4.08
CA LEU A 120 31.27 -28.46 -5.50
C LEU A 120 30.03 -27.89 -6.20
N LEU A 121 28.85 -27.91 -5.56
CA LEU A 121 27.55 -27.62 -6.20
C LEU A 121 26.98 -26.23 -5.87
N GLY A 122 27.79 -25.32 -5.34
CA GLY A 122 27.45 -23.89 -5.32
C GLY A 122 27.41 -23.20 -3.96
N ASN A 123 27.92 -23.81 -2.88
CA ASN A 123 28.10 -23.13 -1.59
C ASN A 123 29.44 -23.44 -0.88
N GLY A 124 30.32 -24.23 -1.51
CA GLY A 124 31.64 -24.57 -0.97
C GLY A 124 32.76 -23.77 -1.63
N ASP A 125 33.99 -24.11 -1.24
CA ASP A 125 35.20 -23.41 -1.69
C ASP A 125 35.68 -23.90 -3.06
N TYR A 126 34.80 -24.49 -3.88
CA TYR A 126 35.18 -25.04 -5.19
C TYR A 126 34.28 -24.52 -6.31
N ILE A 127 34.89 -24.29 -7.46
CA ILE A 127 34.26 -23.84 -8.70
C ILE A 127 34.39 -24.96 -9.72
N LEU A 128 33.26 -25.50 -10.18
CA LEU A 128 33.20 -26.58 -11.17
C LEU A 128 32.74 -26.00 -12.52
N SER A 129 33.51 -26.17 -13.58
CA SER A 129 33.14 -25.70 -14.92
C SER A 129 33.34 -26.80 -15.98
N PHE A 130 32.26 -27.10 -16.70
CA PHE A 130 32.21 -28.09 -17.80
C PHE A 130 32.35 -27.45 -19.20
N ASP A 131 32.19 -26.13 -19.31
CA ASP A 131 32.04 -25.41 -20.60
C ASP A 131 33.12 -24.31 -20.78
N ALA A 132 34.30 -24.49 -20.18
CA ALA A 132 35.45 -23.57 -20.26
C ALA A 132 35.23 -22.10 -19.80
N ASP A 133 34.16 -21.79 -19.07
CA ASP A 133 33.94 -20.44 -18.49
C ASP A 133 33.99 -20.44 -16.94
N PRO A 134 35.18 -20.56 -16.34
CA PRO A 134 35.33 -20.50 -14.89
C PRO A 134 35.00 -19.13 -14.29
N GLY A 135 35.01 -18.05 -15.10
CA GLY A 135 34.67 -16.70 -14.67
C GLY A 135 33.21 -16.59 -14.24
N GLU A 136 32.29 -17.20 -15.00
CA GLU A 136 30.87 -17.21 -14.64
C GLU A 136 30.61 -18.02 -13.37
N GLY A 137 31.31 -19.14 -13.18
CA GLY A 137 31.25 -19.92 -11.94
C GLY A 137 31.70 -19.11 -10.72
N LEU A 138 32.81 -18.37 -10.84
CA LEU A 138 33.29 -17.47 -9.79
C LEU A 138 32.30 -16.36 -9.47
N ARG A 139 31.71 -15.76 -10.50
CA ARG A 139 30.68 -14.72 -10.34
C ARG A 139 29.46 -15.24 -9.58
N GLN A 140 29.00 -16.47 -9.86
CA GLN A 140 27.87 -17.07 -9.16
C GLN A 140 28.17 -17.34 -7.68
N ILE A 141 29.37 -17.83 -7.37
CA ILE A 141 29.76 -18.11 -5.97
C ILE A 141 29.89 -16.81 -5.17
N LEU A 142 30.58 -15.81 -5.71
CA LEU A 142 30.73 -14.51 -5.06
C LEU A 142 29.40 -13.73 -4.97
N GLY A 143 28.48 -13.94 -5.90
CA GLY A 143 27.11 -13.41 -5.83
C GLY A 143 26.13 -14.24 -5.02
N GLY A 144 26.54 -15.43 -4.59
CA GLY A 144 25.74 -16.34 -3.78
C GLY A 144 25.61 -15.90 -2.33
N GLY A 145 24.84 -16.65 -1.54
CA GLY A 145 24.48 -16.29 -0.17
C GLY A 145 25.65 -16.18 0.82
N LYS A 146 26.82 -16.76 0.52
CA LYS A 146 28.03 -16.70 1.36
C LYS A 146 28.72 -15.33 1.30
N TYR A 147 28.83 -14.73 0.12
CA TYR A 147 29.59 -13.47 -0.07
C TYR A 147 28.68 -12.27 -0.38
N GLY A 148 27.54 -12.49 -1.04
CA GLY A 148 26.55 -11.43 -1.31
C GLY A 148 27.05 -10.29 -2.23
N LEU A 149 28.11 -10.51 -3.02
CA LEU A 149 28.72 -9.49 -3.86
C LEU A 149 28.01 -9.40 -5.22
N ASN A 150 27.47 -8.23 -5.54
CA ASN A 150 26.82 -7.97 -6.83
C ASN A 150 27.87 -7.75 -7.94
N ILE A 151 28.37 -8.85 -8.50
CA ILE A 151 29.37 -8.83 -9.58
C ILE A 151 28.69 -8.74 -10.95
N LEU A 152 29.08 -7.72 -11.73
CA LEU A 152 28.61 -7.54 -13.10
C LEU A 152 29.17 -8.62 -14.04
N PRO A 153 28.42 -9.07 -15.07
CA PRO A 153 28.89 -10.07 -16.02
C PRO A 153 30.22 -9.69 -16.70
N GLU A 154 30.42 -8.41 -16.98
CA GLU A 154 31.63 -7.87 -17.62
C GLU A 154 32.88 -7.95 -16.72
N TRP A 155 32.70 -8.14 -15.41
CA TRP A 155 33.80 -8.19 -14.45
C TRP A 155 34.34 -9.60 -14.26
N LYS A 156 33.62 -10.64 -14.72
CA LYS A 156 33.92 -12.04 -14.41
C LYS A 156 35.36 -12.44 -14.74
N ASP A 157 35.85 -12.07 -15.92
CA ASP A 157 37.18 -12.45 -16.40
C ASP A 157 38.28 -11.63 -15.71
N ILE A 158 38.00 -10.36 -15.40
CA ILE A 158 38.94 -9.46 -14.71
C ILE A 158 39.16 -9.96 -13.28
N ILE A 159 38.08 -10.33 -12.60
CA ILE A 159 38.10 -10.86 -11.23
C ILE A 159 38.80 -12.20 -11.20
N LEU A 160 38.49 -13.11 -12.12
CA LEU A 160 39.15 -14.42 -12.20
C LEU A 160 40.67 -14.27 -12.33
N ASN A 161 41.14 -13.43 -13.26
CA ASN A 161 42.57 -13.21 -13.48
C ASN A 161 43.27 -12.59 -12.25
N GLU A 162 42.61 -11.66 -11.56
CA GLU A 162 43.19 -11.04 -10.36
C GLU A 162 43.21 -12.01 -9.17
N PHE A 163 42.18 -12.85 -9.01
CA PHE A 163 42.14 -13.87 -7.96
C PHE A 163 43.19 -14.96 -8.19
N LEU A 164 43.42 -15.37 -9.45
CA LEU A 164 44.54 -16.24 -9.81
C LEU A 164 45.90 -15.59 -9.53
N ARG A 165 46.07 -14.30 -9.88
CA ARG A 165 47.32 -13.56 -9.63
C ARG A 165 47.66 -13.45 -8.15
N ARG A 166 46.65 -13.29 -7.30
CA ARG A 166 46.81 -13.17 -5.83
C ARG A 166 46.89 -14.51 -5.11
N GLY A 167 46.69 -15.63 -5.81
CA GLY A 167 46.63 -16.96 -5.20
C GLY A 167 45.38 -17.20 -4.36
N CYS A 168 44.34 -16.38 -4.53
CA CYS A 168 43.04 -16.55 -3.90
C CYS A 168 42.26 -17.70 -4.52
N ILE A 169 42.62 -18.10 -5.74
CA ILE A 169 42.07 -19.26 -6.44
C ILE A 169 43.24 -20.09 -6.98
N GLU A 170 43.14 -21.41 -6.83
CA GLU A 170 44.09 -22.37 -7.39
C GLU A 170 43.38 -23.39 -8.27
N GLU A 171 44.04 -23.78 -9.37
CA GLU A 171 43.55 -24.85 -10.22
C GLU A 171 43.75 -26.19 -9.52
N PHE A 172 42.64 -26.90 -9.31
CA PHE A 172 42.62 -28.20 -8.65
C PHE A 172 42.92 -29.28 -9.68
N LYS A 173 44.02 -30.03 -9.50
CA LYS A 173 44.38 -31.12 -10.41
C LYS A 173 43.53 -32.36 -10.11
N PHE A 174 42.88 -32.89 -11.14
CA PHE A 174 42.08 -34.09 -11.04
C PHE A 174 42.20 -34.94 -12.31
N TYR A 175 41.72 -36.17 -12.24
CA TYR A 175 41.69 -37.07 -13.39
C TYR A 175 40.37 -36.91 -14.14
N TYR A 176 40.43 -36.81 -15.46
CA TYR A 176 39.26 -36.96 -16.33
C TYR A 176 39.66 -37.50 -17.70
N ASP A 177 38.74 -38.19 -18.34
CA ASP A 177 38.89 -38.68 -19.71
C ASP A 177 38.67 -37.51 -20.70
N SER A 178 39.74 -37.10 -21.37
CA SER A 178 39.72 -36.02 -22.35
C SER A 178 38.83 -36.29 -23.57
N ALA A 179 38.53 -37.56 -23.88
CA ALA A 179 37.63 -37.89 -24.99
C ALA A 179 36.15 -37.60 -24.66
N LEU A 180 35.82 -37.54 -23.36
CA LEU A 180 34.47 -37.30 -22.85
C LEU A 180 34.15 -35.82 -22.61
N PHE A 181 35.18 -35.01 -22.40
CA PHE A 181 35.06 -33.58 -22.11
C PHE A 181 35.91 -32.76 -23.10
N PRO A 182 35.54 -32.73 -24.39
CA PRO A 182 36.32 -32.05 -25.44
C PRO A 182 36.37 -30.53 -25.24
N ASP A 183 35.34 -29.94 -24.64
CA ASP A 183 35.23 -28.50 -24.38
C ASP A 183 35.97 -28.06 -23.09
N GLY A 184 36.63 -29.00 -22.41
CA GLY A 184 37.45 -28.75 -21.23
C GLY A 184 36.72 -29.01 -19.91
N PHE A 185 37.46 -29.46 -18.90
CA PHE A 185 36.91 -29.73 -17.58
C PHE A 185 37.86 -29.17 -16.52
N SER A 186 37.40 -28.18 -15.76
CA SER A 186 38.23 -27.50 -14.75
C SER A 186 37.54 -27.44 -13.41
N ILE A 187 38.34 -27.59 -12.36
CA ILE A 187 37.95 -27.40 -10.96
C ILE A 187 38.92 -26.38 -10.38
N TYR A 188 38.39 -25.34 -9.77
CA TYR A 188 39.18 -24.37 -9.03
C TYR A 188 38.83 -24.40 -7.55
N LYS A 189 39.81 -24.20 -6.68
CA LYS A 189 39.62 -24.07 -5.23
C LYS A 189 39.85 -22.63 -4.79
N LEU A 190 38.93 -22.09 -4.01
CA LEU A 190 39.01 -20.80 -3.34
C LEU A 190 39.83 -20.96 -2.06
N ASN A 191 40.90 -20.19 -1.95
CA ASN A 191 41.81 -20.18 -0.82
C ASN A 191 41.47 -19.02 0.12
N PHE A 192 40.24 -19.01 0.62
CA PHE A 192 39.80 -18.07 1.64
C PHE A 192 39.70 -18.74 3.00
N SER A 193 40.02 -18.00 4.05
CA SER A 193 39.76 -18.43 5.43
C SER A 193 38.26 -18.52 5.70
N GLU A 194 37.82 -19.53 6.44
CA GLU A 194 36.40 -19.69 6.82
C GLU A 194 35.87 -18.50 7.64
N GLU A 195 36.74 -17.83 8.42
CA GLU A 195 36.37 -16.72 9.31
C GLU A 195 36.48 -15.35 8.66
N THR A 196 37.44 -15.15 7.73
CA THR A 196 37.76 -13.85 7.13
C THR A 196 37.50 -13.76 5.63
N GLY A 197 37.06 -14.85 5.01
CA GLY A 197 36.91 -14.93 3.55
C GLY A 197 35.93 -13.92 2.95
N GLU A 198 34.83 -13.61 3.65
CA GLU A 198 33.87 -12.59 3.20
C GLU A 198 34.52 -11.21 3.11
N GLN A 199 35.25 -10.82 4.16
CA GLN A 199 35.93 -9.54 4.25
C GLN A 199 37.11 -9.45 3.26
N GLU A 200 37.88 -10.53 3.10
CA GLU A 200 38.97 -10.60 2.12
C GLU A 200 38.44 -10.43 0.69
N ALA A 201 37.34 -11.09 0.34
CA ALA A 201 36.72 -10.96 -0.98
C ALA A 201 36.21 -9.52 -1.20
N ASP A 202 35.54 -8.92 -0.22
CA ASP A 202 35.04 -7.54 -0.31
C ASP A 202 36.18 -6.52 -0.43
N ASP A 203 37.25 -6.68 0.34
CA ASP A 203 38.44 -5.81 0.29
C ASP A 203 39.15 -5.88 -1.06
N ILE A 204 39.26 -7.08 -1.65
CA ILE A 204 39.86 -7.27 -2.98
C ILE A 204 39.01 -6.55 -4.02
N ILE A 205 37.70 -6.78 -4.05
CA ILE A 205 36.79 -6.15 -5.02
C ILE A 205 36.75 -4.62 -4.84
N SER A 206 36.67 -4.14 -3.61
CA SER A 206 36.73 -2.71 -3.27
C SER A 206 38.04 -2.06 -3.71
N GLY A 207 39.17 -2.76 -3.56
CA GLY A 207 40.47 -2.33 -4.07
C GLY A 207 40.53 -2.29 -5.60
N MET A 208 39.92 -3.26 -6.28
CA MET A 208 39.84 -3.29 -7.75
C MET A 208 38.95 -2.17 -8.31
N ILE A 209 37.87 -1.81 -7.60
CA ILE A 209 37.02 -0.65 -7.93
C ILE A 209 37.82 0.65 -7.72
N SER A 210 38.47 0.80 -6.56
CA SER A 210 39.22 2.01 -6.20
C SER A 210 40.42 2.28 -7.11
N SER A 211 41.07 1.22 -7.59
CA SER A 211 42.17 1.30 -8.57
C SER A 211 41.70 1.51 -10.02
N GLY A 212 40.38 1.47 -10.26
CA GLY A 212 39.78 1.66 -11.58
C GLY A 212 39.91 0.45 -12.53
N MET A 213 40.29 -0.72 -12.00
CA MET A 213 40.28 -1.99 -12.75
C MET A 213 38.84 -2.44 -13.02
N LEU A 214 37.94 -2.28 -12.05
CA LEU A 214 36.50 -2.48 -12.22
C LEU A 214 35.83 -1.14 -12.43
N LYS A 215 35.20 -0.96 -13.59
CA LYS A 215 34.49 0.28 -13.94
C LYS A 215 33.00 0.05 -13.87
N PHE A 216 32.31 0.95 -13.19
CA PHE A 216 30.86 1.00 -13.26
C PHE A 216 30.41 1.52 -14.63
N PRO A 217 29.37 0.94 -15.23
CA PRO A 217 28.77 1.49 -16.43
C PRO A 217 28.26 2.90 -16.14
N LYS A 218 28.72 3.88 -16.93
CA LYS A 218 28.38 5.30 -16.73
C LYS A 218 26.94 5.64 -17.08
N THR A 219 26.25 4.76 -17.80
CA THR A 219 24.86 4.90 -18.25
C THR A 219 24.17 3.55 -18.21
N GLY A 220 22.99 3.46 -17.59
CA GLY A 220 22.15 2.27 -17.63
C GLY A 220 21.34 2.18 -18.92
N THR A 221 21.12 0.96 -19.42
CA THR A 221 20.30 0.69 -20.61
C THR A 221 18.80 0.76 -20.34
N GLY A 222 18.38 0.72 -19.06
CA GLY A 222 16.97 0.70 -18.66
C GLY A 222 16.29 -0.67 -18.79
N GLN A 223 17.00 -1.70 -19.27
CA GLN A 223 16.46 -3.05 -19.50
C GLN A 223 15.87 -3.71 -18.24
N ALA A 224 16.35 -3.35 -17.04
CA ALA A 224 15.79 -3.85 -15.79
C ALA A 224 14.32 -3.43 -15.57
N VAL A 225 13.85 -2.38 -16.25
CA VAL A 225 12.44 -1.97 -16.23
C VAL A 225 11.59 -2.87 -17.14
N GLU A 226 12.17 -3.46 -18.20
CA GLU A 226 11.47 -4.36 -19.11
C GLU A 226 11.04 -5.66 -18.42
N SER A 227 11.79 -6.09 -17.40
CA SER A 227 11.46 -7.27 -16.58
C SER A 227 10.46 -7.01 -15.45
N ILE A 228 9.98 -5.78 -15.29
CA ILE A 228 9.05 -5.41 -14.21
C ILE A 228 7.63 -5.41 -14.75
N GLU A 229 6.81 -6.33 -14.25
CA GLU A 229 5.46 -6.55 -14.76
C GLU A 229 4.41 -5.64 -14.10
N ASP A 230 4.64 -5.21 -12.86
CA ASP A 230 3.68 -4.39 -12.12
C ASP A 230 4.30 -3.24 -11.28
N LEU A 231 3.43 -2.32 -10.86
CA LEU A 231 3.82 -1.16 -10.06
C LEU A 231 4.34 -1.55 -8.67
N THR A 232 3.88 -2.66 -8.11
CA THR A 232 4.27 -3.12 -6.77
C THR A 232 5.72 -3.58 -6.80
N GLN A 233 6.08 -4.37 -7.80
CA GLN A 233 7.43 -4.84 -8.09
C GLN A 233 8.33 -3.64 -8.36
N TYR A 234 7.92 -2.68 -9.21
CA TYR A 234 8.66 -1.44 -9.43
C TYR A 234 8.95 -0.68 -8.12
N MET A 235 7.90 -0.45 -7.32
CA MET A 235 8.00 0.29 -6.05
C MET A 235 8.88 -0.43 -5.04
N THR A 236 8.87 -1.77 -5.01
CA THR A 236 9.68 -2.56 -4.09
C THR A 236 11.15 -2.56 -4.53
N THR A 237 11.41 -2.71 -5.83
CA THR A 237 12.77 -2.72 -6.39
C THR A 237 13.46 -1.37 -6.30
N PHE A 238 12.73 -0.26 -6.50
CA PHE A 238 13.31 1.09 -6.56
C PHE A 238 12.89 2.00 -5.39
N MET A 239 12.45 1.43 -4.26
CA MET A 239 11.92 2.21 -3.13
C MET A 239 12.93 3.26 -2.65
N ASP A 240 14.18 2.87 -2.44
CA ASP A 240 15.21 3.74 -1.89
C ASP A 240 15.59 4.87 -2.85
N ASP A 241 15.68 4.58 -4.15
CA ASP A 241 15.92 5.59 -5.19
C ASP A 241 14.76 6.58 -5.28
N MET A 242 13.52 6.10 -5.18
CA MET A 242 12.32 6.95 -5.17
C MET A 242 12.31 7.85 -3.94
N VAL A 243 12.55 7.29 -2.74
CA VAL A 243 12.62 8.06 -1.49
C VAL A 243 13.72 9.12 -1.57
N THR A 244 14.89 8.76 -2.11
CA THR A 244 16.01 9.69 -2.28
C THR A 244 15.66 10.82 -3.25
N LYS A 245 15.07 10.50 -4.41
CA LYS A 245 14.62 11.52 -5.39
C LYS A 245 13.52 12.42 -4.83
N VAL A 246 12.58 11.87 -4.06
CA VAL A 246 11.53 12.65 -3.40
C VAL A 246 12.14 13.58 -2.35
N SER A 247 13.06 13.07 -1.54
CA SER A 247 13.76 13.84 -0.50
C SER A 247 14.56 15.00 -1.11
N ASN A 248 15.19 14.80 -2.27
CA ASN A 248 15.93 15.85 -2.99
C ASN A 248 15.02 16.91 -3.64
N LYS A 249 13.76 16.57 -3.93
CA LYS A 249 12.80 17.48 -4.58
C LYS A 249 11.87 18.19 -3.60
N VAL A 250 11.66 17.64 -2.41
CA VAL A 250 10.66 18.13 -1.45
C VAL A 250 11.35 18.61 -0.19
N ILE A 251 11.36 19.93 0.00
CA ILE A 251 11.82 20.55 1.24
C ILE A 251 10.66 20.52 2.25
N PRO A 252 10.79 19.85 3.41
CA PRO A 252 9.73 19.81 4.42
C PRO A 252 9.48 21.20 5.00
N GLY A 253 8.20 21.53 5.23
CA GLY A 253 7.83 22.82 5.85
C GLY A 253 8.15 22.93 7.34
N HIS A 254 8.44 21.80 7.99
CA HIS A 254 8.99 21.71 9.33
C HIS A 254 9.84 20.46 9.43
N ASP A 255 11.10 20.61 9.81
CA ASP A 255 12.02 19.50 10.01
C ASP A 255 12.31 19.34 11.51
N PRO A 256 11.90 18.24 12.16
CA PRO A 256 12.13 18.02 13.58
C PRO A 256 13.60 18.02 14.01
N MET A 257 14.54 17.76 13.09
CA MET A 257 15.97 17.71 13.41
C MET A 257 16.61 19.10 13.47
N THR A 258 16.02 20.09 12.81
CA THR A 258 16.60 21.43 12.64
C THR A 258 15.71 22.54 13.21
N ASP A 259 14.39 22.41 13.12
CA ASP A 259 13.45 23.41 13.59
C ASP A 259 13.02 23.18 15.04
N SER A 260 12.91 24.27 15.81
CA SER A 260 12.33 24.25 17.15
C SER A 260 10.80 24.16 17.16
N ILE A 261 10.25 23.59 18.23
CA ILE A 261 8.81 23.60 18.52
C ILE A 261 8.30 25.01 18.84
N HIS A 262 7.01 25.27 18.65
CA HIS A 262 6.42 26.58 18.96
C HIS A 262 6.31 26.81 20.49
N PRO A 263 6.67 28.00 21.04
CA PRO A 263 6.69 28.27 22.48
C PRO A 263 5.34 28.11 23.21
N GLN A 264 4.23 28.24 22.48
CA GLN A 264 2.89 28.00 23.03
C GLN A 264 2.76 26.59 23.62
N ILE A 265 3.43 25.59 23.02
CA ILE A 265 3.31 24.19 23.45
C ILE A 265 3.88 23.97 24.85
N SER A 266 4.98 24.65 25.19
CA SER A 266 5.57 24.58 26.53
C SER A 266 4.73 25.22 27.64
N THR A 267 3.61 25.89 27.30
CA THR A 267 2.69 26.48 28.29
C THR A 267 1.64 25.49 28.80
N TYR A 268 1.48 24.34 28.15
CA TYR A 268 0.45 23.37 28.51
C TYR A 268 0.80 22.66 29.81
N LYS A 269 -0.21 22.44 30.66
CA LYS A 269 -0.03 21.73 31.94
C LYS A 269 0.41 20.28 31.73
N ARG A 270 -0.12 19.64 30.68
CA ARG A 270 0.31 18.32 30.22
C ARG A 270 1.26 18.51 29.04
N GLU A 271 2.50 18.12 29.23
CA GLU A 271 3.50 18.16 28.17
C GLU A 271 3.16 17.14 27.06
N LEU A 272 3.32 17.59 25.82
CA LEU A 272 3.21 16.74 24.64
C LEU A 272 4.54 16.02 24.44
N PHE A 273 4.49 14.76 23.97
CA PHE A 273 5.70 14.07 23.56
C PHE A 273 6.44 14.87 22.47
N PRO A 274 7.78 14.77 22.36
CA PRO A 274 8.56 15.54 21.38
C PRO A 274 8.00 15.45 19.96
N VAL A 275 7.69 14.23 19.50
CA VAL A 275 7.10 13.99 18.17
C VAL A 275 5.74 14.70 18.01
N GLN A 276 4.88 14.66 19.03
CA GLN A 276 3.58 15.35 19.00
C GLN A 276 3.74 16.87 18.93
N SER A 277 4.74 17.42 19.62
CA SER A 277 5.05 18.85 19.63
C SER A 277 5.55 19.35 18.27
N HIS A 278 6.43 18.58 17.61
CA HIS A 278 6.87 18.88 16.25
C HIS A 278 5.74 18.76 15.23
N VAL A 279 4.94 17.69 15.28
CA VAL A 279 3.77 17.53 14.39
C VAL A 279 2.76 18.66 14.58
N THR A 280 2.47 19.04 15.83
CA THR A 280 1.58 20.17 16.15
C THR A 280 2.10 21.48 15.54
N THR A 281 3.40 21.75 15.68
CA THR A 281 4.05 22.94 15.11
C THR A 281 4.03 22.90 13.57
N ALA A 282 4.34 21.77 12.96
CA ALA A 282 4.31 21.56 11.51
C ALA A 282 2.91 21.83 10.93
N ILE A 283 1.88 21.23 11.51
CA ILE A 283 0.50 21.39 11.04
C ILE A 283 0.04 22.83 11.23
N ALA A 284 0.41 23.49 12.34
CA ALA A 284 0.10 24.91 12.53
C ALA A 284 0.75 25.80 11.45
N LYS A 285 2.04 25.56 11.10
CA LYS A 285 2.73 26.24 9.98
C LYS A 285 2.00 26.00 8.66
N VAL A 286 1.59 24.76 8.37
CA VAL A 286 0.83 24.40 7.17
C VAL A 286 -0.50 25.15 7.13
N LEU A 287 -1.26 25.19 8.22
CA LEU A 287 -2.56 25.87 8.28
C LEU A 287 -2.47 27.40 8.14
N LYS A 288 -1.29 28.01 8.32
CA LYS A 288 -1.11 29.44 7.98
C LYS A 288 -1.10 29.66 6.47
N LYS A 289 -0.57 28.72 5.70
CA LYS A 289 -0.48 28.79 4.23
C LYS A 289 -1.67 28.14 3.52
N GLN A 290 -2.11 26.99 4.03
CA GLN A 290 -3.15 26.14 3.44
C GLN A 290 -4.43 26.18 4.26
N LYS A 291 -5.55 25.83 3.63
CA LYS A 291 -6.85 25.74 4.31
C LYS A 291 -7.00 24.44 5.11
N VAL A 292 -6.45 23.35 4.59
CA VAL A 292 -6.69 21.99 5.07
C VAL A 292 -5.36 21.32 5.42
N ALA A 293 -5.35 20.56 6.52
CA ALA A 293 -4.26 19.66 6.86
C ALA A 293 -4.82 18.32 7.36
N LEU A 294 -4.09 17.24 7.10
CA LEU A 294 -4.44 15.90 7.55
C LEU A 294 -3.35 15.37 8.49
N ILE A 295 -3.78 14.72 9.56
CA ILE A 295 -2.93 14.02 10.52
C ILE A 295 -3.26 12.54 10.39
N GLN A 296 -2.31 11.80 9.82
CA GLN A 296 -2.38 10.35 9.77
C GLN A 296 -1.33 9.78 10.72
N GLY A 297 -1.77 8.88 11.59
CA GLY A 297 -0.90 8.24 12.57
C GLY A 297 -1.64 7.11 13.25
N GLU A 298 -0.90 6.10 13.71
CA GLU A 298 -1.48 4.89 14.30
C GLU A 298 -2.42 5.20 15.48
N MET A 299 -3.30 4.25 15.81
CA MET A 299 -4.15 4.36 16.99
C MET A 299 -3.28 4.54 18.24
N SER A 300 -3.75 5.32 19.22
CA SER A 300 -3.03 5.59 20.48
C SER A 300 -1.79 6.49 20.41
N THR A 301 -1.44 7.05 19.24
CA THR A 301 -0.32 8.03 19.11
C THR A 301 -0.62 9.45 19.65
N GLY A 302 -1.80 9.67 20.22
CA GLY A 302 -2.21 10.98 20.76
C GLY A 302 -2.72 11.98 19.71
N LYS A 303 -3.37 11.50 18.64
CA LYS A 303 -4.02 12.34 17.62
C LYS A 303 -4.96 13.39 18.24
N SER A 304 -5.79 12.99 19.20
CA SER A 304 -6.72 13.92 19.85
C SER A 304 -6.01 15.06 20.59
N THR A 305 -4.91 14.75 21.26
CA THR A 305 -4.03 15.72 21.92
C THR A 305 -3.49 16.73 20.92
N MET A 306 -2.90 16.25 19.81
CA MET A 306 -2.38 17.12 18.75
C MET A 306 -3.49 17.97 18.13
N MET A 307 -4.65 17.37 17.81
CA MET A 307 -5.81 18.06 17.24
C MET A 307 -6.39 19.15 18.16
N THR A 308 -6.25 18.99 19.48
CA THR A 308 -6.60 20.02 20.48
C THR A 308 -5.56 21.15 20.51
N ALA A 309 -4.28 20.81 20.46
CA ALA A 309 -3.18 21.76 20.57
C ALA A 309 -3.00 22.65 19.32
N ILE A 310 -3.24 22.11 18.12
CA ILE A 310 -3.02 22.84 16.85
C ILE A 310 -3.84 24.15 16.76
N PRO A 311 -5.17 24.15 17.01
CA PRO A 311 -5.96 25.39 17.10
C PRO A 311 -5.33 26.49 17.93
N ASP A 312 -4.78 26.11 19.08
CA ASP A 312 -4.20 27.03 20.05
C ASP A 312 -2.88 27.61 19.55
N VAL A 313 -2.00 26.76 18.98
CA VAL A 313 -0.77 27.20 18.32
C VAL A 313 -1.07 28.13 17.13
N VAL A 314 -2.07 27.82 16.30
CA VAL A 314 -2.49 28.67 15.17
C VAL A 314 -3.02 30.03 15.66
N ALA A 315 -3.74 30.05 16.78
CA ALA A 315 -4.22 31.28 17.40
C ALA A 315 -3.06 32.11 17.96
N ALA A 316 -2.10 31.49 18.65
CA ALA A 316 -0.89 32.13 19.15
C ALA A 316 -0.04 32.73 18.02
N MET A 317 0.18 32.00 16.93
CA MET A 317 0.85 32.51 15.71
C MET A 317 0.10 33.67 15.03
N SER A 318 -1.12 33.96 15.44
CA SER A 318 -1.96 35.05 14.93
C SER A 318 -2.28 36.09 16.00
N ASN A 319 -1.58 36.03 17.15
CA ASN A 319 -1.75 36.89 18.32
C ASN A 319 -3.20 37.00 18.82
N LYS A 320 -3.96 35.89 18.74
CA LYS A 320 -5.35 35.80 19.20
C LYS A 320 -5.41 35.15 20.58
N LYS A 321 -6.14 35.77 21.51
CA LYS A 321 -6.39 35.23 22.87
C LYS A 321 -7.41 34.08 22.90
N GLY A 322 -8.27 33.98 21.88
CA GLY A 322 -9.29 32.95 21.77
C GLY A 322 -9.74 32.73 20.33
N TYR A 323 -10.51 31.66 20.13
CA TYR A 323 -11.00 31.23 18.82
C TYR A 323 -12.26 30.37 18.98
N PHE A 324 -13.04 30.26 17.90
CA PHE A 324 -14.14 29.30 17.81
C PHE A 324 -13.70 28.07 17.01
N ALA A 325 -13.66 26.91 17.67
CA ALA A 325 -13.34 25.63 17.06
C ALA A 325 -14.58 24.73 16.96
N CYS A 326 -14.85 24.15 15.79
CA CYS A 326 -15.86 23.11 15.64
C CYS A 326 -15.19 21.75 15.61
N LEU A 327 -15.52 20.87 16.56
CA LEU A 327 -15.03 19.50 16.60
C LEU A 327 -16.12 18.53 16.17
N MET A 328 -15.92 17.90 15.01
CA MET A 328 -16.79 16.88 14.45
C MET A 328 -16.22 15.49 14.73
N CYS A 329 -16.95 14.64 15.46
CA CYS A 329 -16.46 13.32 15.88
C CYS A 329 -17.56 12.23 15.85
N PRO A 330 -17.19 10.95 15.96
CA PRO A 330 -18.14 9.86 16.20
C PRO A 330 -19.03 10.11 17.43
N PRO A 331 -20.30 9.65 17.43
CA PRO A 331 -21.23 9.86 18.55
C PRO A 331 -20.74 9.27 19.88
N SER A 332 -19.95 8.20 19.85
CA SER A 332 -19.38 7.57 21.05
C SER A 332 -18.28 8.41 21.70
N LEU A 333 -17.67 9.36 20.98
CA LEU A 333 -16.55 10.17 21.46
C LEU A 333 -16.95 11.55 21.99
N THR A 334 -18.19 12.00 21.76
CA THR A 334 -18.65 13.34 22.19
C THR A 334 -18.54 13.57 23.69
N LYS A 335 -18.63 12.50 24.50
CA LYS A 335 -18.48 12.56 25.96
C LYS A 335 -17.02 12.59 26.42
N LYS A 336 -16.09 12.03 25.62
CA LYS A 336 -14.66 11.97 25.95
C LYS A 336 -13.92 13.25 25.58
N TRP A 337 -14.24 13.81 24.41
CA TRP A 337 -13.59 15.02 23.89
C TRP A 337 -13.53 16.21 24.87
N PRO A 338 -14.57 16.52 25.67
CA PRO A 338 -14.47 17.58 26.65
C PRO A 338 -13.39 17.38 27.72
N GLU A 339 -13.12 16.15 28.12
CA GLU A 339 -12.06 15.82 29.08
C GLU A 339 -10.70 15.96 28.41
N GLU A 340 -10.53 15.40 27.21
CA GLU A 340 -9.29 15.50 26.42
C GLU A 340 -8.91 16.97 26.11
N ILE A 341 -9.89 17.80 25.76
CA ILE A 341 -9.67 19.22 25.50
C ILE A 341 -9.21 19.94 26.77
N LYS A 342 -9.88 19.69 27.91
CA LYS A 342 -9.57 20.35 29.18
C LYS A 342 -8.25 19.89 29.79
N GLU A 343 -7.79 18.70 29.45
CA GLU A 343 -6.50 18.18 29.88
C GLU A 343 -5.34 19.01 29.30
N ILE A 344 -5.45 19.45 28.05
CA ILE A 344 -4.46 20.31 27.40
C ILE A 344 -4.76 21.80 27.64
N LEU A 345 -6.02 22.20 27.56
CA LEU A 345 -6.49 23.58 27.69
C LEU A 345 -7.53 23.71 28.81
N PRO A 346 -7.13 23.77 30.10
CA PRO A 346 -8.06 23.80 31.23
C PRO A 346 -9.04 24.98 31.24
N HIS A 347 -8.64 26.10 30.63
CA HIS A 347 -9.43 27.34 30.56
C HIS A 347 -10.37 27.39 29.34
N ALA A 348 -10.33 26.37 28.47
CA ALA A 348 -11.18 26.31 27.28
C ALA A 348 -12.66 26.14 27.64
N ASP A 349 -13.52 26.80 26.87
CA ASP A 349 -14.96 26.68 26.96
C ASP A 349 -15.46 25.59 26.01
N VAL A 350 -15.84 24.43 26.54
CA VAL A 350 -16.28 23.29 25.73
C VAL A 350 -17.79 23.15 25.78
N ARG A 351 -18.44 23.19 24.62
CA ARG A 351 -19.88 23.03 24.44
C ARG A 351 -20.17 21.77 23.62
N VAL A 352 -20.78 20.78 24.24
CA VAL A 352 -21.29 19.60 23.53
C VAL A 352 -22.66 19.93 22.93
N ILE A 353 -22.77 19.87 21.61
CA ILE A 353 -24.01 20.14 20.87
C ILE A 353 -24.67 18.80 20.55
N GLU A 354 -25.65 18.45 21.37
CA GLU A 354 -26.47 17.25 21.16
C GLU A 354 -27.60 17.55 20.18
N ARG A 355 -28.13 18.77 20.24
CA ARG A 355 -29.26 19.22 19.42
C ARG A 355 -28.96 20.55 18.74
N THR A 356 -29.37 20.69 17.48
CA THR A 356 -29.09 21.88 16.66
C THR A 356 -29.61 23.18 17.29
N GLU A 357 -30.68 23.12 18.10
CA GLU A 357 -31.23 24.26 18.81
C GLU A 357 -30.20 24.93 19.75
N GLN A 358 -29.33 24.15 20.40
CA GLN A 358 -28.29 24.68 21.29
C GLN A 358 -27.28 25.53 20.51
N LEU A 359 -26.92 25.10 19.30
CA LEU A 359 -26.04 25.86 18.41
C LEU A 359 -26.70 27.15 17.92
N ILE A 360 -27.99 27.07 17.55
CA ILE A 360 -28.78 28.22 17.10
C ILE A 360 -28.92 29.25 18.23
N GLU A 361 -29.23 28.82 19.44
CA GLU A 361 -29.38 29.69 20.60
C GLU A 361 -28.08 30.43 20.91
N PHE A 362 -26.96 29.70 20.94
CA PHE A 362 -25.64 30.31 21.11
C PHE A 362 -25.36 31.35 20.02
N HIS A 363 -25.53 30.98 18.75
CA HIS A 363 -25.22 31.87 17.63
C HIS A 363 -26.11 33.11 17.61
N ARG A 364 -27.40 32.98 17.97
CA ARG A 364 -28.33 34.11 18.12
C ARG A 364 -27.90 35.05 19.25
N LYS A 365 -27.57 34.50 20.42
CA LYS A 365 -27.10 35.29 21.57
C LYS A 365 -25.79 36.01 21.25
N TRP A 366 -24.84 35.32 20.62
CA TRP A 366 -23.59 35.91 20.16
C TRP A 366 -23.83 37.02 19.13
N THR A 367 -24.79 36.83 18.22
CA THR A 367 -25.17 37.85 17.23
C THR A 367 -25.82 39.06 17.89
N SER A 368 -26.74 38.88 18.84
CA SER A 368 -27.41 39.97 19.54
C SER A 368 -26.46 40.77 20.44
N GLN A 369 -25.37 40.14 20.91
CA GLN A 369 -24.29 40.80 21.64
C GLN A 369 -23.30 41.56 20.74
N GLY A 370 -23.58 41.70 19.44
CA GLY A 370 -22.70 42.42 18.51
C GLY A 370 -21.50 41.61 18.02
N ARG A 371 -21.59 40.27 18.04
CA ARG A 371 -20.56 39.35 17.52
C ARG A 371 -19.17 39.53 18.19
N PRO A 372 -19.10 39.45 19.53
CA PRO A 372 -17.83 39.66 20.24
C PRO A 372 -16.77 38.63 19.81
N LYS A 373 -15.51 39.08 19.74
CA LYS A 373 -14.37 38.17 19.51
C LYS A 373 -14.17 37.27 20.74
N PRO A 374 -13.85 35.98 20.57
CA PRO A 374 -13.60 35.08 21.69
C PRO A 374 -12.36 35.51 22.47
N LEU A 375 -12.49 35.57 23.80
CA LEU A 375 -11.39 35.88 24.72
C LEU A 375 -10.62 34.65 25.19
N LYS A 376 -11.20 33.46 25.02
CA LYS A 376 -10.64 32.16 25.37
C LYS A 376 -10.96 31.13 24.28
N PRO A 377 -10.19 30.03 24.17
CA PRO A 377 -10.52 28.91 23.30
C PRO A 377 -11.95 28.42 23.56
N THR A 378 -12.76 28.29 22.52
CA THR A 378 -14.15 27.83 22.64
C THR A 378 -14.41 26.72 21.62
N PHE A 379 -14.68 25.51 22.11
CA PHE A 379 -14.90 24.32 21.30
C PHE A 379 -16.38 23.94 21.25
N PHE A 380 -16.87 23.63 20.07
CA PHE A 380 -18.21 23.10 19.82
C PHE A 380 -18.06 21.64 19.38
N VAL A 381 -18.32 20.71 20.29
CA VAL A 381 -18.21 19.27 20.03
C VAL A 381 -19.54 18.77 19.48
N ILE A 382 -19.55 18.30 18.25
CA ILE A 382 -20.77 17.94 17.50
C ILE A 382 -20.56 16.57 16.85
N SER A 383 -21.48 15.64 17.10
CA SER A 383 -21.37 14.29 16.54
C SER A 383 -21.64 14.27 15.02
N PHE A 384 -21.16 13.23 14.33
CA PHE A 384 -21.52 12.98 12.93
C PHE A 384 -23.04 12.86 12.70
N THR A 385 -23.77 12.32 13.69
CA THR A 385 -25.22 12.13 13.59
C THR A 385 -25.98 13.43 13.79
N THR A 386 -25.56 14.28 14.72
CA THR A 386 -26.13 15.62 14.91
C THR A 386 -25.82 16.53 13.73
N MET A 387 -24.60 16.43 13.17
CA MET A 387 -24.20 17.19 11.99
C MET A 387 -25.05 16.89 10.76
N ARG A 388 -25.36 15.60 10.50
CA ARG A 388 -26.19 15.18 9.34
C ARG A 388 -27.68 15.12 9.64
N GLY A 389 -28.08 15.27 10.89
CA GLY A 389 -29.41 14.91 11.40
C GLY A 389 -30.49 15.86 10.93
N ASP A 390 -30.88 15.75 9.66
CA ASP A 390 -31.88 16.61 9.03
C ASP A 390 -33.24 15.93 8.92
N CYS A 391 -34.25 16.70 8.50
CA CYS A 391 -35.55 16.17 8.08
C CYS A 391 -35.44 15.48 6.70
N ALA A 392 -36.39 14.58 6.42
CA ALA A 392 -36.36 13.78 5.20
C ALA A 392 -36.49 14.67 3.96
N MET A 393 -35.66 14.38 2.95
CA MET A 393 -35.81 14.98 1.62
C MET A 393 -36.83 14.17 0.83
N VAL A 394 -37.72 14.86 0.13
CA VAL A 394 -38.65 14.28 -0.85
C VAL A 394 -38.58 15.08 -2.15
N PRO A 395 -38.96 14.52 -3.30
CA PRO A 395 -39.11 15.29 -4.52
C PRO A 395 -40.05 16.48 -4.30
N ALA A 396 -39.62 17.66 -4.70
CA ALA A 396 -40.46 18.86 -4.77
C ALA A 396 -41.34 18.86 -6.03
N VAL A 397 -40.94 18.05 -7.01
CA VAL A 397 -41.58 17.90 -8.31
C VAL A 397 -42.37 16.59 -8.39
N ARG A 398 -43.33 16.55 -9.31
CA ARG A 398 -44.06 15.35 -9.72
C ARG A 398 -43.98 15.25 -11.24
N PHE A 399 -44.13 14.04 -11.78
CA PHE A 399 -44.21 13.84 -13.20
C PHE A 399 -45.55 14.40 -13.69
N ASP A 400 -45.49 15.31 -14.67
CA ASP A 400 -46.67 15.85 -15.32
C ASP A 400 -46.84 15.18 -16.68
N TYR A 401 -47.97 14.49 -16.85
CA TYR A 401 -48.44 14.00 -18.14
C TYR A 401 -49.80 14.63 -18.42
N LYS A 402 -49.84 15.62 -19.33
CA LYS A 402 -51.08 16.32 -19.70
C LYS A 402 -51.19 16.43 -21.21
N LYS A 403 -52.27 15.86 -21.75
CA LYS A 403 -52.71 16.05 -23.14
C LYS A 403 -53.89 17.00 -23.19
N THR A 404 -54.01 17.76 -24.27
CA THR A 404 -55.27 18.43 -24.62
C THR A 404 -56.24 17.44 -25.27
N VAL A 405 -57.52 17.82 -25.39
CA VAL A 405 -58.54 17.00 -26.08
C VAL A 405 -58.10 16.70 -27.51
N LEU A 406 -57.69 17.73 -28.26
CA LEU A 406 -57.17 17.60 -29.62
C LEU A 406 -55.95 16.69 -29.73
N GLN A 407 -55.01 16.76 -28.77
CA GLN A 407 -53.82 15.91 -28.77
C GLN A 407 -54.10 14.44 -28.44
N SER A 408 -55.20 14.21 -27.70
CA SER A 408 -55.65 12.86 -27.35
C SER A 408 -56.30 12.19 -28.57
N GLU A 409 -57.02 12.96 -29.37
CA GLU A 409 -57.65 12.52 -30.62
C GLU A 409 -56.66 12.35 -31.77
N SER A 410 -55.64 13.21 -31.89
CA SER A 410 -54.65 13.18 -32.98
C SER A 410 -53.42 12.30 -32.74
N ASN A 411 -53.40 11.55 -31.64
CA ASN A 411 -52.26 10.74 -31.18
C ASN A 411 -50.93 11.50 -31.11
N SER A 412 -50.98 12.80 -30.84
CA SER A 412 -49.79 13.65 -30.73
C SER A 412 -49.20 13.65 -29.31
N LEU A 413 -47.96 14.13 -29.19
CA LEU A 413 -47.24 14.19 -27.93
C LEU A 413 -47.93 15.13 -26.93
N PRO A 414 -47.94 14.81 -25.62
CA PRO A 414 -48.49 15.67 -24.59
C PRO A 414 -47.78 17.03 -24.51
N TYR A 415 -48.54 18.11 -24.32
CA TYR A 415 -47.97 19.46 -24.16
C TYR A 415 -47.22 19.64 -22.83
N ARG A 416 -47.50 18.80 -21.82
CA ARG A 416 -46.62 18.63 -20.65
C ARG A 416 -46.28 17.18 -20.46
N PHE A 417 -44.98 16.92 -20.57
CA PHE A 417 -44.34 15.63 -20.32
C PHE A 417 -43.06 15.89 -19.52
N GLY A 418 -42.89 15.21 -18.38
CA GLY A 418 -41.68 15.33 -17.55
C GLY A 418 -41.87 16.04 -16.22
N TYR A 419 -40.75 16.30 -15.54
CA TYR A 419 -40.70 16.96 -14.23
C TYR A 419 -40.48 18.47 -14.38
N TYR A 420 -41.41 19.28 -13.89
CA TYR A 420 -41.34 20.73 -14.04
C TYR A 420 -40.81 21.41 -12.78
N CYS A 421 -39.83 22.30 -12.94
CA CYS A 421 -39.27 23.05 -11.83
C CYS A 421 -40.31 24.00 -11.22
N PRO A 422 -40.48 24.01 -9.88
CA PRO A 422 -41.44 24.90 -9.22
C PRO A 422 -41.00 26.38 -9.23
N SER A 423 -39.73 26.67 -9.53
CA SER A 423 -39.18 28.03 -9.56
C SER A 423 -39.23 28.64 -10.96
N CYS A 424 -38.62 28.01 -11.97
CA CYS A 424 -38.60 28.55 -13.34
C CYS A 424 -39.74 28.05 -14.24
N GLY A 425 -40.47 27.01 -13.84
CA GLY A 425 -41.57 26.45 -14.65
C GLY A 425 -41.15 25.59 -15.84
N ASN A 426 -39.86 25.48 -16.15
CA ASN A 426 -39.35 24.66 -17.25
C ASN A 426 -39.26 23.17 -16.89
N ALA A 427 -39.32 22.32 -17.91
CA ALA A 427 -39.11 20.87 -17.76
C ALA A 427 -37.63 20.57 -17.51
N HIS A 428 -37.36 19.69 -16.54
CA HIS A 428 -36.02 19.22 -16.26
C HIS A 428 -35.50 18.33 -17.38
N GLN A 429 -34.33 18.68 -17.90
CA GLN A 429 -33.68 18.02 -19.01
C GLN A 429 -32.58 17.04 -18.54
N VAL A 430 -32.45 15.95 -19.28
CA VAL A 430 -31.32 15.02 -19.26
C VAL A 430 -30.40 15.37 -20.42
N ILE A 431 -29.10 15.50 -20.15
CA ILE A 431 -28.09 15.73 -21.19
C ILE A 431 -27.70 14.36 -21.76
N GLU A 432 -27.92 14.15 -23.05
CA GLU A 432 -27.62 12.88 -23.74
C GLU A 432 -26.24 12.89 -24.38
N SER A 433 -25.82 14.04 -24.92
CA SER A 433 -24.48 14.23 -25.50
C SER A 433 -24.08 15.70 -25.45
N THR A 434 -22.76 15.93 -25.40
CA THR A 434 -22.16 17.26 -25.56
C THR A 434 -21.30 17.19 -26.81
N ALA A 435 -21.60 18.04 -27.79
CA ALA A 435 -20.80 18.23 -29.00
C ALA A 435 -20.09 19.58 -28.90
N VAL A 436 -18.91 19.70 -29.50
CA VAL A 436 -18.22 20.97 -29.66
C VAL A 436 -18.48 21.41 -31.10
N GLU A 437 -19.25 22.47 -31.27
CA GLU A 437 -19.53 23.09 -32.56
C GLU A 437 -18.79 24.42 -32.63
N THR A 438 -18.21 24.74 -33.79
CA THR A 438 -17.56 26.03 -34.00
C THR A 438 -18.61 27.03 -34.47
N ASN A 439 -18.83 28.09 -33.69
CA ASN A 439 -19.76 29.16 -34.04
C ASN A 439 -19.29 29.94 -35.27
N GLU A 440 -20.19 30.78 -35.82
CA GLU A 440 -19.92 31.63 -36.99
C GLU A 440 -18.70 32.56 -36.81
N ASP A 441 -18.34 32.87 -35.55
CA ASP A 441 -17.18 33.68 -35.18
C ASP A 441 -15.86 32.89 -35.02
N GLY A 442 -15.88 31.57 -35.25
CA GLY A 442 -14.69 30.70 -35.14
C GLY A 442 -14.38 30.21 -33.71
N GLU A 443 -15.24 30.49 -32.74
CA GLU A 443 -15.11 30.04 -31.35
C GLU A 443 -15.75 28.66 -31.16
N GLU A 444 -15.08 27.77 -30.43
CA GLU A 444 -15.60 26.45 -30.06
C GLU A 444 -16.64 26.59 -28.93
N GLU A 445 -17.91 26.30 -29.22
CA GLU A 445 -18.99 26.24 -28.24
C GLU A 445 -19.45 24.80 -27.97
N GLU A 446 -19.63 24.46 -26.69
CA GLU A 446 -20.24 23.20 -26.29
C GLU A 446 -21.76 23.24 -26.46
N VAL A 447 -22.27 22.54 -27.46
CA VAL A 447 -23.70 22.32 -27.71
C VAL A 447 -24.15 21.03 -27.02
N GLN A 448 -25.07 21.16 -26.06
CA GLN A 448 -25.63 20.02 -25.32
C GLN A 448 -26.96 19.57 -25.93
N ASN A 449 -27.03 18.32 -26.40
CA ASN A 449 -28.29 17.69 -26.78
C ASN A 449 -29.05 17.23 -25.52
N LYS A 450 -30.29 17.71 -25.40
CA LYS A 450 -31.11 17.59 -24.19
C LYS A 450 -32.46 16.95 -24.52
N ARG A 451 -32.96 16.11 -23.62
CA ARG A 451 -34.35 15.62 -23.64
C ARG A 451 -35.03 15.75 -22.29
N THR A 452 -36.36 15.79 -22.28
CA THR A 452 -37.13 15.78 -21.03
C THR A 452 -36.94 14.47 -20.28
N MET A 453 -36.77 14.55 -18.97
CA MET A 453 -36.63 13.37 -18.11
C MET A 453 -37.93 12.56 -18.04
N ASP A 454 -37.82 11.24 -18.18
CA ASP A 454 -38.93 10.29 -18.08
C ASP A 454 -39.31 9.95 -16.62
N GLU A 455 -40.52 9.43 -16.40
CA GLU A 455 -41.07 9.15 -15.07
C GLU A 455 -40.19 8.18 -14.25
N ASP A 456 -39.68 7.13 -14.88
CA ASP A 456 -38.88 6.11 -14.20
C ASP A 456 -37.45 6.59 -13.87
N GLU A 457 -37.00 7.68 -14.50
CA GLU A 457 -35.62 8.16 -14.38
C GLU A 457 -35.39 9.00 -13.14
N PHE A 458 -36.40 9.72 -12.64
CA PHE A 458 -36.22 10.59 -11.47
C PHE A 458 -35.98 9.77 -10.20
N GLY A 459 -36.69 8.65 -10.00
CA GLY A 459 -36.50 7.74 -8.87
C GLY A 459 -36.76 8.35 -7.49
N THR A 460 -36.43 7.60 -6.43
CA THR A 460 -36.81 7.92 -5.03
C THR A 460 -35.70 8.54 -4.19
N SER A 461 -34.48 8.65 -4.73
CA SER A 461 -33.31 9.19 -4.03
C SER A 461 -32.71 10.40 -4.77
N ARG A 462 -32.19 11.37 -4.00
CA ARG A 462 -31.53 12.56 -4.52
C ARG A 462 -30.13 12.22 -5.04
N ARG A 463 -29.82 12.63 -6.27
CA ARG A 463 -28.58 12.34 -7.00
C ARG A 463 -28.00 13.61 -7.61
N LEU A 464 -26.75 13.91 -7.24
CA LEU A 464 -25.97 15.05 -7.76
C LEU A 464 -25.36 14.72 -9.12
N HIS A 465 -24.64 13.60 -9.21
CA HIS A 465 -24.07 13.05 -10.44
C HIS A 465 -24.08 11.53 -10.33
N ASN A 466 -24.44 10.83 -11.40
CA ASN A 466 -24.45 9.36 -11.45
C ASN A 466 -24.28 8.91 -12.91
N SER A 467 -23.43 7.91 -13.13
CA SER A 467 -23.17 7.33 -14.45
C SER A 467 -24.28 6.42 -14.94
N LYS A 468 -25.07 5.83 -14.03
CA LYS A 468 -26.14 4.87 -14.38
C LYS A 468 -27.50 5.53 -14.61
N ASN A 469 -27.85 6.51 -13.78
CA ASN A 469 -29.14 7.22 -13.86
C ASN A 469 -28.89 8.73 -13.89
N PRO A 470 -29.73 9.52 -14.58
CA PRO A 470 -29.56 10.96 -14.64
C PRO A 470 -29.54 11.65 -13.27
N ALA A 471 -28.84 12.79 -13.21
CA ALA A 471 -28.88 13.70 -12.07
C ALA A 471 -30.30 14.25 -11.90
N ASN A 472 -30.76 14.37 -10.66
CA ASN A 472 -32.13 14.81 -10.35
C ASN A 472 -32.19 15.80 -9.18
N ALA A 473 -31.03 16.23 -8.66
CA ALA A 473 -30.96 17.06 -7.47
C ALA A 473 -31.36 18.51 -7.75
N PHE A 474 -31.03 19.01 -8.94
CA PHE A 474 -31.16 20.41 -9.33
C PHE A 474 -31.75 20.52 -10.74
N CYS A 475 -32.51 21.59 -10.98
CA CYS A 475 -33.07 21.90 -12.29
C CYS A 475 -31.96 22.16 -13.31
N SER A 476 -32.09 21.60 -14.51
CA SER A 476 -31.16 21.80 -15.63
C SER A 476 -31.11 23.24 -16.14
N GLU A 477 -32.21 23.98 -15.99
CA GLU A 477 -32.34 25.33 -16.55
C GLU A 477 -31.94 26.43 -15.56
N CYS A 478 -32.41 26.34 -14.30
CA CYS A 478 -32.19 27.41 -13.32
C CYS A 478 -31.35 26.99 -12.10
N GLY A 479 -30.96 25.72 -11.99
CA GLY A 479 -30.17 25.22 -10.85
C GLY A 479 -30.94 25.09 -9.53
N GLU A 480 -32.25 25.40 -9.48
CA GLU A 480 -33.05 25.28 -8.26
C GLU A 480 -33.18 23.82 -7.80
N SER A 481 -33.27 23.59 -6.48
CA SER A 481 -33.42 22.24 -5.93
C SER A 481 -34.75 21.61 -6.31
N LEU A 482 -34.70 20.45 -6.98
CA LEU A 482 -35.91 19.65 -7.29
C LEU A 482 -36.36 18.79 -6.10
N TRP A 483 -35.72 18.98 -4.95
CA TRP A 483 -35.99 18.27 -3.71
C TRP A 483 -36.31 19.26 -2.59
N THR A 484 -37.25 18.90 -1.72
CA THR A 484 -37.67 19.70 -0.58
C THR A 484 -37.67 18.89 0.71
N LYS A 485 -37.72 19.59 1.84
CA LYS A 485 -37.83 18.97 3.17
C LYS A 485 -39.29 18.68 3.49
N LYS A 486 -39.57 17.45 3.91
CA LYS A 486 -40.88 17.06 4.44
C LYS A 486 -40.79 16.94 5.95
N VAL A 487 -41.62 17.69 6.67
CA VAL A 487 -41.73 17.57 8.13
C VAL A 487 -43.13 17.12 8.52
N PRO A 488 -43.27 16.34 9.61
CA PRO A 488 -44.57 16.12 10.22
C PRO A 488 -45.20 17.46 10.65
N THR A 489 -46.44 17.66 10.21
CA THR A 489 -47.30 18.81 10.55
C THR A 489 -48.38 18.37 11.52
N ARG A 490 -48.92 19.32 12.30
CA ARG A 490 -50.04 19.06 13.24
C ARG A 490 -51.29 18.57 12.52
N TYR A 491 -51.54 19.12 11.32
CA TYR A 491 -52.72 18.85 10.50
C TYR A 491 -52.30 18.10 9.24
N GLN A 492 -53.14 17.18 8.78
CA GLN A 492 -52.86 16.38 7.58
C GLN A 492 -53.09 17.16 6.28
N SER A 493 -53.95 18.18 6.31
CA SER A 493 -54.29 19.03 5.16
C SER A 493 -54.68 20.43 5.59
N ILE A 494 -54.72 21.36 4.62
CA ILE A 494 -55.22 22.72 4.85
C ILE A 494 -56.71 22.68 5.28
N LYS A 495 -57.50 21.74 4.76
CA LYS A 495 -58.90 21.55 5.18
C LYS A 495 -59.03 21.20 6.66
N ASP A 496 -58.10 20.42 7.18
CA ASP A 496 -58.07 20.05 8.59
C ASP A 496 -57.59 21.21 9.48
N TRP A 497 -56.61 21.98 9.00
CA TRP A 497 -56.22 23.27 9.60
C TRP A 497 -57.39 24.27 9.67
N PHE A 498 -58.19 24.39 8.60
CA PHE A 498 -59.31 25.34 8.56
C PHE A 498 -60.37 25.09 9.64
N LYS A 499 -60.54 23.84 10.09
CA LYS A 499 -61.45 23.55 11.22
C LYS A 499 -60.99 24.26 12.49
N TYR A 500 -59.68 24.23 12.73
CA TYR A 500 -59.05 24.84 13.88
C TYR A 500 -58.97 26.36 13.75
N GLU A 501 -58.60 26.87 12.57
CA GLU A 501 -58.52 28.30 12.28
C GLU A 501 -59.87 29.01 12.52
N ARG A 502 -60.98 28.42 12.04
CA ARG A 502 -62.32 28.99 12.25
C ARG A 502 -62.70 29.07 13.73
N GLN A 503 -62.30 28.10 14.53
CA GLN A 503 -62.53 28.12 15.99
C GLN A 503 -61.75 29.25 16.66
N ILE A 504 -60.49 29.46 16.26
CA ILE A 504 -59.69 30.60 16.73
C ILE A 504 -60.33 31.92 16.29
N GLU A 505 -60.70 32.06 15.02
CA GLU A 505 -61.26 33.29 14.48
C GLU A 505 -62.56 33.69 15.20
N HIS A 506 -63.43 32.70 15.48
CA HIS A 506 -64.62 32.90 16.29
C HIS A 506 -64.27 33.32 17.72
N ALA A 507 -63.29 32.65 18.35
CA ALA A 507 -62.87 32.97 19.71
C ALA A 507 -62.24 34.37 19.82
N LEU A 508 -61.46 34.80 18.83
CA LEU A 508 -60.89 36.15 18.75
C LEU A 508 -61.97 37.24 18.70
N LYS A 509 -63.11 36.96 18.05
CA LYS A 509 -64.25 37.88 17.98
C LYS A 509 -65.05 37.95 19.29
N GLN A 510 -64.97 36.95 20.16
CA GLN A 510 -65.81 36.87 21.37
C GLN A 510 -65.06 37.04 22.71
N ASN A 511 -63.91 36.38 22.93
CA ASN A 511 -63.23 36.42 24.23
C ASN A 511 -61.77 35.88 24.20
N GLN A 512 -60.82 36.54 24.88
CA GLN A 512 -59.39 36.15 24.90
C GLN A 512 -59.06 34.82 25.62
N PRO A 513 -59.69 34.43 26.75
CA PRO A 513 -59.39 33.16 27.43
C PRO A 513 -59.73 31.93 26.58
N LEU A 514 -60.77 32.02 25.74
CA LEU A 514 -61.17 30.95 24.83
C LEU A 514 -60.10 30.69 23.77
N VAL A 515 -59.42 31.74 23.31
CA VAL A 515 -58.28 31.61 22.37
C VAL A 515 -57.16 30.81 23.02
N GLN A 516 -56.85 31.07 24.29
CA GLN A 516 -55.80 30.37 25.03
C GLN A 516 -56.14 28.88 25.22
N GLN A 517 -57.41 28.58 25.54
CA GLN A 517 -57.90 27.20 25.64
C GLN A 517 -57.82 26.45 24.31
N ILE A 518 -58.19 27.11 23.20
CA ILE A 518 -58.08 26.54 21.84
C ILE A 518 -56.61 26.36 21.44
N GLN A 519 -55.71 27.26 21.84
CA GLN A 519 -54.27 27.09 21.61
C GLN A 519 -53.69 25.88 22.34
N LEU A 520 -54.13 25.63 23.58
CA LEU A 520 -53.73 24.47 24.36
C LEU A 520 -54.33 23.15 23.84
N SER A 521 -55.50 23.19 23.19
CA SER A 521 -56.15 22.00 22.61
C SER A 521 -55.61 21.59 21.24
N GLN A 522 -54.56 22.25 20.73
CA GLN A 522 -53.96 21.86 19.45
C GLN A 522 -53.45 20.42 19.50
N PRO A 523 -53.64 19.65 18.41
CA PRO A 523 -53.03 18.34 18.31
C PRO A 523 -51.50 18.45 18.40
N GLU A 524 -50.91 17.50 19.12
CA GLU A 524 -49.47 17.33 19.13
C GLU A 524 -48.95 16.96 17.73
N ILE A 525 -47.71 17.34 17.44
CA ILE A 525 -47.09 16.96 16.17
C ILE A 525 -46.80 15.45 16.22
N PRO A 526 -47.28 14.65 15.25
CA PRO A 526 -47.08 13.21 15.26
C PRO A 526 -45.59 12.86 15.13
N LYS A 527 -45.10 11.97 16.01
CA LYS A 527 -43.77 11.38 15.89
C LYS A 527 -43.77 10.35 14.77
N LYS A 528 -43.03 10.60 13.68
CA LYS A 528 -42.93 9.69 12.54
C LYS A 528 -41.51 9.11 12.41
N VAL A 529 -41.39 7.79 12.51
CA VAL A 529 -40.12 7.06 12.31
C VAL A 529 -39.61 7.34 10.89
N GLY A 530 -38.31 7.65 10.77
CA GLY A 530 -37.68 7.98 9.49
C GLY A 530 -37.91 9.40 8.98
N ASN A 531 -38.82 10.18 9.57
CA ASN A 531 -39.03 11.58 9.20
C ASN A 531 -39.03 12.54 10.41
N PRO A 532 -37.87 12.74 11.04
CA PRO A 532 -37.77 13.58 12.23
C PRO A 532 -37.94 15.07 11.88
N ARG A 533 -38.68 15.82 12.71
CA ARG A 533 -38.75 17.29 12.64
C ARG A 533 -37.50 17.90 13.29
N ARG A 534 -36.39 17.85 12.57
CA ARG A 534 -35.10 18.42 12.99
C ARG A 534 -34.41 19.08 11.81
N ILE A 535 -33.61 20.09 12.09
CA ILE A 535 -32.70 20.69 11.13
C ILE A 535 -31.30 20.18 11.46
N ALA A 536 -30.58 19.68 10.47
CA ALA A 536 -29.19 19.28 10.66
C ALA A 536 -28.34 20.47 11.08
N SER A 537 -27.41 20.28 12.02
CA SER A 537 -26.53 21.37 12.45
C SER A 537 -25.74 21.96 11.28
N ILE A 538 -25.35 21.13 10.31
CA ILE A 538 -24.63 21.60 9.13
C ILE A 538 -25.45 22.54 8.24
N GLU A 539 -26.77 22.31 8.16
CA GLU A 539 -27.67 23.14 7.36
C GLU A 539 -27.77 24.57 7.93
N TYR A 540 -27.77 24.68 9.25
CA TYR A 540 -27.70 25.97 9.91
C TYR A 540 -26.32 26.62 9.74
N ILE A 541 -25.24 25.87 9.95
CA ILE A 541 -23.87 26.37 9.83
C ILE A 541 -23.62 26.96 8.45
N ARG A 542 -23.94 26.21 7.39
CA ARG A 542 -23.68 26.66 6.00
C ARG A 542 -24.48 27.92 5.63
N ARG A 543 -25.70 28.08 6.17
CA ARG A 543 -26.59 29.20 5.85
C ARG A 543 -26.35 30.45 6.69
N LYS A 544 -26.00 30.28 7.97
CA LYS A 544 -26.02 31.37 8.96
C LYS A 544 -24.70 31.56 9.72
N MET A 545 -23.81 30.58 9.73
CA MET A 545 -22.54 30.62 10.48
C MET A 545 -21.31 30.52 9.56
N ARG A 546 -21.41 31.03 8.33
CA ARG A 546 -20.28 31.04 7.39
C ARG A 546 -19.13 31.87 7.98
N TRP A 547 -17.93 31.29 8.02
CA TRP A 547 -16.71 31.84 8.62
C TRP A 547 -16.77 32.08 10.12
N PHE A 548 -17.75 31.52 10.82
CA PHE A 548 -17.86 31.62 12.27
C PHE A 548 -16.74 30.83 12.96
N PHE A 549 -16.50 29.59 12.53
CA PHE A 549 -15.42 28.76 13.07
C PHE A 549 -14.09 29.15 12.45
N ASP A 550 -13.14 29.55 13.31
CA ASP A 550 -11.76 29.80 12.90
C ASP A 550 -11.06 28.51 12.48
N ILE A 551 -11.42 27.39 13.11
CA ILE A 551 -10.88 26.08 12.78
C ILE A 551 -11.90 24.98 13.01
N THR A 552 -11.92 24.01 12.10
CA THR A 552 -12.69 22.79 12.25
C THR A 552 -11.75 21.63 12.43
N ILE A 553 -12.09 20.76 13.37
CA ILE A 553 -11.39 19.53 13.67
C ILE A 553 -12.36 18.40 13.31
N CYS A 554 -11.93 17.49 12.45
CA CYS A 554 -12.68 16.29 12.12
C CYS A 554 -11.90 15.07 12.58
N ASP A 555 -12.37 14.44 13.64
CA ASP A 555 -11.87 13.16 14.10
C ASP A 555 -12.44 12.04 13.23
N GLU A 556 -11.68 10.96 13.09
CA GLU A 556 -11.98 9.81 12.22
C GLU A 556 -12.52 10.19 10.83
N ILE A 557 -11.81 11.10 10.14
CA ILE A 557 -12.25 11.64 8.85
C ILE A 557 -12.45 10.56 7.78
N HIS A 558 -11.75 9.43 7.88
CA HIS A 558 -11.89 8.29 6.98
C HIS A 558 -13.30 7.66 7.01
N MET A 559 -14.05 7.80 8.12
CA MET A 559 -15.45 7.36 8.21
C MET A 559 -16.38 8.19 7.32
N LEU A 560 -15.94 9.36 6.87
CA LEU A 560 -16.73 10.33 6.09
C LEU A 560 -16.36 10.32 4.60
N LYS A 561 -15.52 9.38 4.15
CA LYS A 561 -14.99 9.31 2.77
C LYS A 561 -16.04 9.12 1.66
N SER A 562 -17.23 8.63 2.00
CA SER A 562 -18.30 8.40 1.01
C SER A 562 -18.93 9.73 0.59
N GLY A 563 -18.56 10.25 -0.59
CA GLY A 563 -19.01 11.54 -1.11
C GLY A 563 -20.53 11.66 -1.31
N MET A 564 -21.22 10.54 -1.57
CA MET A 564 -22.69 10.52 -1.69
C MET A 564 -23.41 10.35 -0.35
N SER A 565 -22.68 10.06 0.74
CA SER A 565 -23.29 9.90 2.05
C SER A 565 -23.68 11.25 2.66
N ALA A 566 -24.72 11.27 3.50
CA ALA A 566 -25.09 12.47 4.25
C ALA A 566 -23.94 12.96 5.16
N GLN A 567 -23.08 12.04 5.61
CA GLN A 567 -21.91 12.33 6.43
C GLN A 567 -20.79 13.03 5.63
N GLY A 568 -20.44 12.52 4.46
CA GLY A 568 -19.45 13.14 3.57
C GLY A 568 -19.90 14.51 3.07
N ASN A 569 -21.18 14.66 2.70
CA ASN A 569 -21.76 15.95 2.33
C ASN A 569 -21.74 16.96 3.49
N SER A 570 -21.92 16.49 4.73
CA SER A 570 -21.83 17.34 5.92
C SER A 570 -20.40 17.84 6.13
N LEU A 571 -19.40 16.97 5.97
CA LEU A 571 -17.99 17.35 6.05
C LEU A 571 -17.63 18.38 4.96
N GLY A 572 -18.03 18.14 3.71
CA GLY A 572 -17.76 19.07 2.60
C GLY A 572 -18.39 20.45 2.84
N SER A 573 -19.64 20.48 3.31
CA SER A 573 -20.30 21.74 3.69
C SER A 573 -19.61 22.43 4.86
N LEU A 574 -19.09 21.67 5.83
CA LEU A 574 -18.43 22.21 7.01
C LEU A 574 -17.06 22.79 6.64
N ALA A 575 -16.32 22.08 5.79
CA ALA A 575 -15.07 22.53 5.20
C ALA A 575 -15.27 23.84 4.43
N ALA A 576 -16.34 23.94 3.63
CA ALA A 576 -16.67 25.16 2.89
C ALA A 576 -17.01 26.33 3.81
N ALA A 577 -17.77 26.09 4.88
CA ALA A 577 -18.21 27.13 5.82
C ALA A 577 -17.10 27.59 6.80
N SER A 578 -16.05 26.80 7.02
CA SER A 578 -15.03 27.05 8.05
C SER A 578 -13.76 27.65 7.45
N LYS A 579 -13.01 28.44 8.25
CA LYS A 579 -11.78 29.10 7.75
C LYS A 579 -10.64 28.12 7.53
N LYS A 580 -10.48 27.14 8.42
CA LYS A 580 -9.44 26.11 8.40
C LYS A 580 -10.03 24.74 8.78
N LEU A 581 -9.42 23.65 8.31
CA LEU A 581 -9.84 22.29 8.64
C LEU A 581 -8.64 21.38 8.93
N ILE A 582 -8.75 20.60 10.01
CA ILE A 582 -7.85 19.51 10.37
C ILE A 582 -8.64 18.21 10.31
N GLY A 583 -8.13 17.21 9.59
CA GLY A 583 -8.66 15.85 9.61
C GLY A 583 -7.70 14.89 10.32
N GLY A 584 -8.16 14.19 11.35
CA GLY A 584 -7.42 13.11 12.00
C GLY A 584 -7.89 11.74 11.53
N THR A 585 -6.95 10.82 11.29
CA THR A 585 -7.30 9.42 11.01
C THR A 585 -6.19 8.45 11.42
N GLY A 586 -6.58 7.24 11.83
CA GLY A 586 -5.68 6.09 11.95
C GLY A 586 -5.15 5.61 10.59
N THR A 587 -6.01 5.65 9.57
CA THR A 587 -5.69 5.16 8.23
C THR A 587 -6.41 5.96 7.15
N LEU A 588 -5.76 6.19 6.01
CA LEU A 588 -6.39 6.81 4.83
C LEU A 588 -7.16 5.78 3.99
N PHE A 589 -6.68 4.53 3.98
CA PHE A 589 -7.30 3.41 3.28
C PHE A 589 -8.06 2.57 4.30
N GLY A 590 -9.36 2.35 4.11
CA GLY A 590 -10.22 1.65 5.08
C GLY A 590 -9.93 0.16 5.27
N GLY A 591 -8.69 -0.28 5.08
CA GLY A 591 -8.23 -1.62 5.41
C GLY A 591 -8.27 -1.81 6.92
N LYS A 592 -8.95 -2.87 7.36
CA LYS A 592 -8.75 -3.39 8.71
C LYS A 592 -7.29 -3.84 8.79
N VAL A 593 -6.56 -3.35 9.79
CA VAL A 593 -5.36 -4.04 10.26
C VAL A 593 -5.83 -5.45 10.64
N ARG A 594 -5.42 -6.46 9.87
CA ARG A 594 -5.60 -7.85 10.32
C ARG A 594 -4.61 -8.04 11.49
N PRO A 595 -5.07 -8.64 12.59
CA PRO A 595 -4.23 -8.89 13.76
C PRO A 595 -3.02 -9.75 13.44
#